data_AF-A0A7W1DX94-F1
#
_entry.id   AF-A0A7W1DX94-F1
#
_cell.length_a   1.000
_cell.length_b   1.000
_cell.length_c   1.000
_cell.angle_alpha   90.00
_cell.angle_beta   90.00
_cell.angle_gamma   90.00
#
_symmetry.space_group_name_H-M   'P 1'
#
loop_
_entity.id
_entity.type
_entity.pdbx_description
1 polymer ?
#
loop_
_entity_poly.entity_id
_entity_poly.type
_entity_poly.pdbx_seq_one_letter_code
_entity_poly.pdbx_strand_id
1 'polypeptide(L)'
;MSDQGGSTATDEPTSQRAPTDPADHDKDPAEQETLARDLGEELTDIFTRFIRGEVDFADVTFLTYETLQDLHVIASGAYELEYEDEEGDESAGYDDREHRHEQEELAMEPDRP
;
A
#
# COMPACT_ATOMS: atom_id res chain seq x y z
N MET A 1 15.30 -7.56 67.98
CA MET A 1 15.74 -6.22 67.53
C MET A 1 17.13 -6.40 66.96
N SER A 2 17.42 -6.32 65.67
CA SER A 2 16.63 -5.97 64.50
C SER A 2 17.25 -6.67 63.29
N ASP A 3 16.36 -7.00 62.37
CA ASP A 3 16.56 -7.41 60.99
C ASP A 3 17.39 -6.37 60.21
N GLN A 4 18.34 -6.82 59.38
CA GLN A 4 18.81 -6.06 58.22
C GLN A 4 19.13 -7.04 57.08
N GLY A 5 18.08 -7.47 56.39
CA GLY A 5 18.18 -7.76 54.97
C GLY A 5 18.53 -6.48 54.20
N GLY A 6 19.64 -6.51 53.47
CA GLY A 6 20.07 -5.44 52.57
C GLY A 6 20.37 -6.01 51.19
N SER A 7 19.35 -6.58 50.54
CA SER A 7 19.43 -7.03 49.16
C SER A 7 19.43 -5.80 48.25
N THR A 8 20.60 -5.38 47.79
CA THR A 8 20.74 -4.41 46.71
C THR A 8 20.36 -5.08 45.40
N ALA A 9 19.06 -5.25 45.18
CA ALA A 9 18.52 -5.45 43.84
C ALA A 9 18.58 -4.08 43.16
N THR A 10 19.61 -3.88 42.34
CA THR A 10 19.68 -2.74 41.43
C THR A 10 18.53 -2.90 40.45
N ASP A 11 17.50 -2.08 40.66
CA ASP A 11 16.34 -1.90 39.79
C ASP A 11 16.87 -1.59 38.37
N GLU A 12 16.78 -2.56 37.46
CA GLU A 12 16.96 -2.29 36.04
C GLU A 12 15.84 -1.34 35.62
N PRO A 13 16.13 -0.19 34.98
CA PRO A 13 15.06 0.60 34.40
C PRO A 13 14.43 -0.25 33.32
N THR A 14 13.26 -0.82 33.63
CA THR A 14 12.40 -1.51 32.68
C THR A 14 12.09 -0.49 31.61
N SER A 15 12.82 -0.57 30.50
CA SER A 15 12.60 0.21 29.29
C SER A 15 11.28 -0.28 28.70
N GLN A 16 10.17 0.18 29.27
CA GLN A 16 8.86 0.13 28.63
C GLN A 16 8.93 1.09 27.45
N ARG A 17 9.56 0.62 26.37
CA ARG A 17 9.27 1.12 25.04
C ARG A 17 7.79 0.86 24.84
N ALA A 18 6.99 1.91 24.89
CA ALA A 18 5.58 1.87 24.56
C ALA A 18 5.42 1.13 23.21
N PRO A 19 4.38 0.29 23.04
CA PRO A 19 4.02 -0.13 21.70
C PRO A 19 3.72 1.15 20.91
N THR A 20 4.62 1.50 19.98
CA THR A 20 4.30 2.45 18.92
C THR A 20 3.09 1.88 18.22
N ASP A 21 1.97 2.57 18.39
CA ASP A 21 0.71 2.29 17.70
C ASP A 21 1.01 2.21 16.19
N PRO A 22 0.78 1.07 15.51
CA PRO A 22 1.08 0.93 14.08
C PRO A 22 0.19 1.82 13.20
N ALA A 23 -0.80 2.51 13.77
CA ALA A 23 -1.72 3.38 13.06
C ALA A 23 -1.23 4.84 12.89
N ASP A 24 -0.08 5.22 13.46
CA ASP A 24 0.44 6.59 13.41
C ASP A 24 1.64 6.72 12.44
N HIS A 25 1.60 5.96 11.34
CA HIS A 25 2.27 6.38 10.11
C HIS A 25 1.49 7.58 9.55
N ASP A 26 1.67 8.75 10.14
CA ASP A 26 1.56 10.00 9.40
C ASP A 26 2.70 10.02 8.37
N LYS A 27 2.54 9.16 7.36
CA LYS A 27 3.18 8.94 6.07
C LYS A 27 4.55 9.60 5.93
N ASP A 28 5.57 8.76 5.93
CA ASP A 28 6.98 9.14 5.86
C ASP A 28 7.24 10.06 4.65
N PRO A 29 7.69 11.30 4.86
CA PRO A 29 8.02 12.23 3.78
C PRO A 29 9.06 11.69 2.80
N ALA A 30 10.02 10.88 3.26
CA ALA A 30 11.04 10.29 2.39
C ALA A 30 10.46 9.21 1.47
N GLU A 31 9.48 8.47 1.96
CA GLU A 31 8.74 7.49 1.17
C GLU A 31 7.85 8.18 0.14
N GLN A 32 7.09 9.21 0.54
CA GLN A 32 6.29 10.02 -0.40
C GLN A 32 7.15 10.63 -1.51
N GLU A 33 8.36 11.09 -1.17
CA GLU A 33 9.30 11.60 -2.16
C GLU A 33 9.76 10.50 -3.13
N THR A 34 10.01 9.29 -2.63
CA THR A 34 10.38 8.14 -3.47
C THR A 34 9.25 7.79 -4.44
N LEU A 35 8.02 7.61 -3.93
CA LEU A 35 6.86 7.31 -4.77
C LEU A 35 6.60 8.41 -5.81
N ALA A 36 6.72 9.68 -5.42
CA ALA A 36 6.53 10.79 -6.34
C ALA A 36 7.61 10.83 -7.45
N ARG A 37 8.83 10.38 -7.17
CA ARG A 37 9.89 10.25 -8.17
C ARG A 37 9.58 9.12 -9.15
N ASP A 38 9.14 7.97 -8.65
CA ASP A 38 8.79 6.81 -9.49
C ASP A 38 7.65 7.15 -10.48
N LEU A 39 6.59 7.82 -10.00
CA LEU A 39 5.52 8.33 -10.87
C LEU A 39 6.03 9.39 -11.86
N GLY A 40 7.02 10.18 -11.48
CA GLY A 40 7.67 11.13 -12.39
C GLY A 40 8.46 10.46 -13.52
N GLU A 41 9.09 9.32 -13.23
CA GLU A 41 9.75 8.48 -14.23
C GLU A 41 8.72 7.86 -15.19
N GLU A 42 7.59 7.39 -14.67
CA GLU A 42 6.48 6.87 -15.46
C GLU A 42 5.90 7.94 -16.42
N LEU A 43 5.63 9.15 -15.94
CA LEU A 43 5.22 10.27 -16.78
C LEU A 43 6.23 10.58 -17.89
N THR A 44 7.52 10.49 -17.57
CA THR A 44 8.59 10.71 -18.55
C THR A 44 8.58 9.64 -19.64
N ASP A 45 8.33 8.37 -19.29
CA ASP A 45 8.20 7.28 -20.26
C ASP A 45 6.97 7.47 -21.14
N ILE A 46 5.80 7.78 -20.55
CA ILE A 46 4.55 8.06 -21.27
C ILE A 46 4.77 9.14 -22.35
N PHE A 47 5.37 10.27 -21.98
CA PHE A 47 5.65 11.35 -22.93
C PHE A 47 6.67 10.95 -24.00
N THR A 48 7.69 10.17 -23.62
CA THR A 48 8.69 9.68 -24.58
C THR A 48 8.05 8.76 -25.62
N ARG A 49 7.14 7.87 -25.19
CA ARG A 49 6.38 6.97 -26.06
C ARG A 49 5.47 7.76 -27.02
N PHE A 50 4.84 8.84 -26.55
CA PHE A 50 4.05 9.73 -27.41
C PHE A 50 4.91 10.40 -28.49
N ILE A 51 6.09 10.93 -28.13
CA ILE A 51 7.02 11.55 -29.09
C ILE A 51 7.53 10.55 -30.13
N ARG A 52 7.70 9.28 -29.75
CA ARG A 52 8.07 8.19 -30.67
C ARG A 52 6.90 7.71 -31.54
N GLY A 53 5.67 8.13 -31.25
CA GLY A 53 4.46 7.71 -31.96
C GLY A 53 3.97 6.31 -31.56
N GLU A 54 4.35 5.83 -30.38
CA GLU A 54 3.96 4.52 -29.84
C GLU A 54 2.61 4.54 -29.12
N VAL A 55 2.16 5.71 -28.67
CA VAL A 55 0.85 5.96 -28.05
C VAL A 55 0.22 7.19 -28.69
N ASP A 56 -1.10 7.23 -28.78
CA ASP A 56 -1.81 8.36 -29.38
C ASP A 56 -2.12 9.47 -28.36
N PHE A 57 -2.78 10.54 -28.83
CA PHE A 57 -3.12 11.66 -27.96
C PHE A 57 -4.19 11.31 -26.91
N ALA A 58 -5.09 10.37 -27.21
CA ALA A 58 -6.07 9.94 -26.21
C ALA A 58 -5.36 9.14 -25.11
N ASP A 59 -4.53 8.16 -25.49
CA ASP A 59 -3.77 7.33 -24.57
C ASP A 59 -2.89 8.17 -23.63
N VAL A 60 -2.11 9.10 -24.18
CA VAL A 60 -1.22 9.94 -23.35
C VAL A 60 -2.02 10.78 -22.35
N THR A 61 -3.21 11.26 -22.72
CA THR A 61 -4.04 12.06 -21.81
C THR A 61 -4.64 11.23 -20.68
N PHE A 62 -5.10 10.00 -20.97
CA PHE A 62 -5.61 9.09 -19.95
C PHE A 62 -4.51 8.67 -18.98
N LEU A 63 -3.38 8.20 -19.50
CA LEU A 63 -2.26 7.76 -18.67
C LEU A 63 -1.72 8.91 -17.81
N THR A 64 -1.57 10.11 -18.38
CA THR A 64 -1.15 11.28 -17.59
C THR A 64 -2.15 11.61 -16.49
N TYR A 65 -3.45 11.50 -16.77
CA TYR A 65 -4.49 11.76 -15.77
C TYR A 65 -4.43 10.74 -14.63
N GLU A 66 -4.27 9.45 -14.94
CA GLU A 66 -4.12 8.38 -13.94
C GLU A 66 -2.90 8.61 -13.05
N THR A 67 -1.72 8.84 -13.64
CA THR A 67 -0.50 9.10 -12.86
C THR A 67 -0.60 10.36 -11.98
N LEU A 68 -1.29 11.41 -12.45
CA LEU A 68 -1.54 12.61 -11.64
C LEU A 68 -2.54 12.35 -10.51
N GLN A 69 -3.51 11.45 -10.72
CA GLN A 69 -4.44 11.02 -9.69
C GLN A 69 -3.71 10.22 -8.61
N ASP A 70 -2.78 9.34 -8.98
CA ASP A 70 -1.94 8.60 -8.05
C ASP A 70 -1.04 9.53 -7.23
N LEU A 71 -0.45 10.54 -7.89
CA LEU A 71 0.31 11.57 -7.18
C LEU A 71 -0.56 12.34 -6.19
N HIS A 72 -1.82 12.61 -6.52
CA HIS A 72 -2.76 13.24 -5.59
C HIS A 72 -3.10 12.34 -4.41
N VAL A 73 -3.24 11.03 -4.63
CA VAL A 73 -3.42 10.03 -3.58
C VAL A 73 -2.22 10.00 -2.64
N ILE A 74 -0.99 10.04 -3.15
CA ILE A 74 0.24 10.14 -2.34
C ILE A 74 0.27 11.45 -1.55
N ALA A 75 -0.02 12.59 -2.20
CA ALA A 75 0.03 13.90 -1.57
C ALA A 75 -1.05 14.12 -0.50
N SER A 76 -2.25 13.57 -0.69
CA SER A 76 -3.30 13.50 0.34
C SER A 76 -2.98 12.45 1.41
N GLY A 77 -2.06 11.56 1.06
CA GLY A 77 -1.68 10.41 1.85
C GLY A 77 -2.75 9.32 1.91
N ALA A 78 -3.73 9.31 1.02
CA ALA A 78 -4.78 8.30 1.02
C ALA A 78 -4.31 6.97 0.39
N TYR A 79 -3.08 6.53 0.66
CA TYR A 79 -2.49 5.31 0.13
C TYR A 79 -2.09 4.34 1.25
N GLU A 80 -2.19 3.05 0.95
CA GLU A 80 -1.68 1.96 1.77
C GLU A 80 -0.71 1.15 0.89
N LEU A 81 0.52 0.94 1.36
CA LEU A 81 1.50 0.11 0.67
C LEU A 81 1.49 -1.29 1.26
N GLU A 82 1.35 -2.29 0.40
CA GLU A 82 1.58 -3.68 0.76
C GLU A 82 3.07 -3.99 0.50
N TYR A 83 3.85 -4.13 1.58
CA TYR A 83 5.20 -4.66 1.47
C TYR A 83 5.10 -6.19 1.48
N GLU A 84 5.39 -6.83 0.35
CA GLU A 84 5.63 -8.27 0.33
C GLU A 84 6.90 -8.52 1.17
N ASP A 85 6.73 -9.03 2.39
CA ASP A 85 7.83 -9.41 3.26
C ASP A 85 8.56 -10.58 2.58
N GLU A 86 9.67 -10.29 1.90
CA GLU A 86 10.43 -11.24 1.11
C GLU A 86 11.28 -12.17 2.00
N GLU A 87 10.64 -12.84 2.97
CA GLU A 87 11.22 -13.96 3.73
C GLU A 87 10.15 -15.01 4.10
N GLY A 88 10.06 -16.09 3.29
CA GLY A 88 9.68 -17.40 3.83
C GLY A 88 8.65 -18.24 3.06
N ASP A 89 9.19 -19.20 2.30
CA ASP A 89 8.63 -20.55 2.08
C ASP A 89 7.37 -20.72 1.20
N GLU A 90 7.66 -21.28 0.04
CA GLU A 90 6.82 -21.86 -1.00
C GLU A 90 5.84 -22.93 -0.48
N SER A 91 4.60 -22.55 -0.12
CA SER A 91 3.41 -23.45 -0.15
C SER A 91 2.12 -22.74 0.30
N ALA A 92 1.48 -21.96 -0.57
CA ALA A 92 0.05 -21.65 -0.43
C ALA A 92 -0.67 -22.13 -1.70
N GLY A 93 -1.19 -23.35 -1.64
CA GLY A 93 -2.00 -23.93 -2.70
C GLY A 93 -3.25 -23.09 -2.96
N TYR A 94 -3.42 -22.66 -4.20
CA TYR A 94 -4.66 -22.11 -4.74
C TYR A 94 -5.83 -23.10 -4.51
N ASP A 95 -6.79 -22.77 -3.63
CA ASP A 95 -8.10 -23.44 -3.59
C ASP A 95 -9.06 -22.70 -4.55
N ASP A 96 -9.04 -23.13 -5.80
CA ASP A 96 -9.89 -22.68 -6.92
C ASP A 96 -11.37 -23.10 -6.74
N ARG A 97 -12.01 -22.70 -5.64
CA ARG A 97 -13.40 -23.12 -5.34
C ARG A 97 -14.40 -22.07 -4.90
N GLU A 98 -14.02 -20.81 -4.69
CA GLU A 98 -14.96 -19.82 -4.12
C GLU A 98 -15.49 -18.74 -5.07
N HIS A 99 -15.13 -18.73 -6.37
CA HIS A 99 -15.53 -17.66 -7.30
C HIS A 99 -16.39 -18.13 -8.50
N ARG A 100 -17.32 -19.06 -8.30
CA ARG A 100 -18.28 -19.47 -9.35
C ARG A 100 -19.75 -19.11 -9.07
N HIS A 101 -20.04 -18.37 -8.00
CA HIS A 101 -21.41 -18.27 -7.50
C HIS A 101 -22.12 -16.91 -7.69
N GLU A 102 -21.53 -15.96 -8.43
CA GLU A 102 -22.13 -14.61 -8.61
C GLU A 102 -22.51 -14.26 -10.05
N GLN A 103 -22.25 -15.12 -11.04
CA GLN A 103 -22.54 -14.81 -12.46
C GLN A 103 -23.94 -15.23 -12.95
N GLU A 104 -24.78 -15.86 -12.12
CA GLU A 104 -26.08 -16.41 -12.56
C GLU A 104 -27.32 -15.57 -12.17
N GLU A 105 -27.21 -14.52 -11.34
CA GLU A 105 -28.40 -13.75 -10.90
C GLU A 105 -28.80 -12.57 -11.80
N LEU A 106 -27.94 -12.10 -12.72
CA LEU A 106 -28.25 -10.96 -13.59
C LEU A 106 -29.05 -11.31 -14.86
N ALA A 107 -29.30 -12.60 -15.12
CA ALA A 107 -29.96 -13.08 -16.33
C ALA A 107 -31.48 -13.34 -16.20
N MET A 108 -32.11 -12.96 -15.09
CA MET A 108 -33.55 -13.16 -14.88
C MET A 108 -34.32 -11.83 -14.96
N GLU A 109 -34.78 -11.49 -16.17
CA GLU A 109 -35.71 -10.38 -16.49
C GLU A 109 -37.04 -10.47 -15.72
N PRO A 110 -37.82 -9.37 -15.68
CA PRO A 110 -38.96 -9.37 -16.59
C PRO A 110 -39.16 -8.05 -17.33
N ASP A 111 -39.30 -8.19 -18.64
CA ASP A 111 -40.08 -7.39 -19.58
C ASP A 111 -41.25 -6.70 -18.86
N ARG A 112 -41.21 -5.36 -18.73
CA ARG A 112 -42.30 -4.59 -18.11
C ARG A 112 -43.13 -3.91 -19.22
N PRO A 113 -44.47 -3.99 -19.13
CA PRO A 113 -45.42 -3.62 -20.19
C PRO A 113 -45.48 -2.12 -20.50
#